data_AF-A0A4U6WAM5-F1
#
_entry.id   AF-A0A4U6WAM5-F1
#
_cell.length_a   1.000
_cell.length_b   1.000
_cell.length_c   1.000
_cell.angle_alpha   90.00
_cell.angle_beta   90.00
_cell.angle_gamma   90.00
#
_symmetry.space_group_name_H-M   'P 1'
#
loop_
_entity.id
_entity.type
_entity.pdbx_description
1 polymer ?
#
loop_
_entity_poly.entity_id
_entity_poly.type
_entity_poly.pdbx_seq_one_letter_code
_entity_poly.pdbx_strand_id
1 'polypeptide(L)'
;METMRTEPVADVQPPLPSADVDSKVLSQNSSNTTFLKNAGIPTSTSKSQSAGEEVLHQELSSEKKGSAILHKQVEKHKKKTEAAEEALTRTQRQYEELKEQQDESNVILMKFLNLNTPGTFSQP
;
A
#
# COMPACT_ATOMS: atom_id res chain seq x y z
N MET A 1 50.74 -21.45 59.93
CA MET A 1 49.61 -21.67 59.01
C MET A 1 48.62 -20.54 59.21
N GLU A 2 48.05 -20.04 58.10
CA GLU A 2 46.79 -19.25 57.97
C GLU A 2 46.76 -17.82 58.57
N THR A 3 46.88 -16.74 57.78
CA THR A 3 45.82 -15.96 57.05
C THR A 3 44.67 -15.48 57.98
N MET A 4 44.30 -14.19 58.06
CA MET A 4 43.45 -13.49 57.08
C MET A 4 43.17 -12.02 57.50
N ARG A 5 43.28 -11.11 56.52
CA ARG A 5 42.39 -9.99 56.13
C ARG A 5 42.05 -8.83 57.09
N THR A 6 42.55 -7.66 56.67
CA THR A 6 41.99 -6.30 56.76
C THR A 6 40.53 -6.22 56.32
N GLU A 7 39.71 -5.44 57.02
CA GLU A 7 38.38 -5.01 56.57
C GLU A 7 38.27 -3.47 56.64
N PRO A 8 37.88 -2.79 55.55
CA PRO A 8 37.71 -1.35 55.47
C PRO A 8 36.27 -0.90 55.77
N VAL A 9 36.17 0.32 56.28
CA VAL A 9 34.96 1.11 56.52
C VAL A 9 34.05 1.17 55.29
N ALA A 10 32.80 0.75 55.46
CA ALA A 10 31.70 0.99 54.53
C ALA A 10 30.83 2.12 55.07
N ASP A 11 30.82 3.27 54.40
CA ASP A 11 29.61 3.96 53.94
C ASP A 11 30.01 5.24 53.20
N VAL A 12 30.53 5.08 51.99
CA VAL A 12 30.60 6.17 51.02
C VAL A 12 29.88 5.65 49.80
N GLN A 13 28.68 6.18 49.59
CA GLN A 13 27.92 6.06 48.35
C GLN A 13 28.87 6.07 47.14
N PRO A 14 28.75 5.12 46.19
CA PRO A 14 29.70 5.04 45.08
C PRO A 14 29.79 6.41 44.39
N PRO A 15 31.00 6.98 44.21
CA PRO A 15 31.17 8.18 43.43
C PRO A 15 30.52 7.94 42.08
N LEU A 16 29.47 8.72 41.78
CA LEU A 16 28.83 8.64 40.48
C LEU A 16 29.93 8.78 39.43
N PRO A 17 29.97 7.88 38.42
CA PRO A 17 31.00 7.93 37.40
C PRO A 17 30.98 9.32 36.78
N SER A 18 32.15 9.92 36.55
CA SER A 18 32.28 11.32 36.07
C SER A 18 31.36 11.62 34.89
N ALA A 19 31.12 10.63 34.02
CA ALA A 19 30.20 10.72 32.89
C ALA A 19 28.74 11.09 33.27
N ASP A 20 28.23 10.61 34.41
CA ASP A 20 26.88 10.95 34.89
C ASP A 20 26.84 12.37 35.46
N VAL A 21 27.94 12.83 36.07
CA VAL A 21 28.06 14.20 36.59
C VAL A 21 28.17 15.19 35.45
N ASP A 22 28.97 14.88 34.43
CA ASP A 22 29.17 15.71 33.24
C ASP A 22 27.88 15.83 32.41
N SER A 23 27.14 14.72 32.24
CA SER A 23 25.85 14.72 31.54
C SER A 23 24.79 15.55 32.27
N LYS A 24 24.75 15.50 33.61
CA LYS A 24 23.78 16.24 34.43
C LYS A 24 24.11 17.74 34.51
N VAL A 25 25.39 18.10 34.59
CA VAL A 25 25.85 19.50 34.54
C VAL A 25 25.60 20.12 33.15
N LEU A 26 25.85 19.36 32.07
CA LEU A 26 25.52 19.79 30.71
C LEU A 26 24.02 19.91 30.47
N SER A 27 23.20 18.99 31.00
CA SER A 27 21.74 19.05 30.91
C SER A 27 21.15 20.25 31.68
N GLN A 28 21.74 20.60 32.82
CA GLN A 28 21.32 21.76 33.61
C GLN A 28 21.78 23.09 32.99
N ASN A 29 22.92 23.09 32.29
CA ASN A 29 23.47 24.25 31.55
C ASN A 29 22.76 24.47 30.20
N SER A 30 22.36 23.41 29.50
CA SER A 30 21.71 23.51 28.18
C SER A 30 20.38 24.25 28.19
N SER A 31 19.69 24.27 29.35
CA SER A 31 18.46 25.05 29.55
C SER A 31 18.74 26.54 29.81
N ASN A 32 19.98 26.92 30.13
CA ASN A 32 20.40 28.27 30.46
C ASN A 32 21.26 28.86 29.32
N THR A 33 20.62 29.14 28.20
CA THR A 33 21.24 29.61 26.94
C THR A 33 21.97 30.95 27.04
N THR A 34 21.90 31.62 28.19
CA THR A 34 22.52 32.91 28.49
C THR A 34 24.04 32.89 28.28
N PHE A 35 24.73 31.83 28.71
CA PHE A 35 26.19 31.72 28.53
C PHE A 35 26.59 31.67 27.06
N LEU A 36 25.92 30.82 26.28
CA LEU A 36 26.15 30.68 24.84
C LEU A 36 25.78 31.97 24.09
N LYS A 37 24.70 32.66 24.48
CA LYS A 37 24.34 33.97 23.95
C LYS A 37 25.41 35.03 24.21
N ASN A 38 25.97 35.09 25.43
CA ASN A 38 27.03 36.03 25.78
C ASN A 38 28.35 35.74 25.06
N ALA A 39 28.61 34.47 24.73
CA ALA A 39 29.74 34.05 23.92
C ALA A 39 29.53 34.25 22.39
N GLY A 40 28.40 34.83 21.98
CA GLY A 40 28.05 35.04 20.57
C GLY A 40 27.70 33.75 19.82
N ILE A 41 27.51 32.63 20.53
CA ILE A 41 27.17 31.33 19.94
C ILE A 41 25.65 31.29 19.74
N PRO A 42 25.17 31.22 18.47
CA PRO A 42 23.75 31.16 18.20
C PRO A 42 23.17 29.87 18.79
N THR A 43 22.30 30.02 19.79
CA THR A 43 21.55 28.90 20.35
C THR A 43 20.35 28.64 19.46
N SER A 44 20.29 27.45 18.85
CA SER A 44 19.12 27.01 18.11
C SER A 44 17.96 26.84 19.08
N THR A 45 17.10 27.85 19.14
CA THR A 45 15.79 27.80 19.79
C THR A 45 14.96 26.67 19.21
N SER A 46 14.10 26.07 20.05
CA SER A 46 13.15 25.02 19.71
C SER A 46 12.55 25.26 18.33
N LYS A 47 12.73 24.27 17.45
CA LYS A 47 12.34 24.29 16.04
C LYS A 47 10.81 24.46 15.95
N SER A 48 10.34 25.71 15.93
CA SER A 48 8.96 26.01 15.53
C SER A 48 8.80 25.51 14.10
N GLN A 49 7.72 24.76 13.82
CA GLN A 49 7.43 24.31 12.46
C GLN A 49 7.51 25.53 11.55
N SER A 50 8.42 25.47 10.58
CA SER A 50 8.55 26.53 9.59
C SER A 50 7.25 26.57 8.79
N ALA A 51 6.84 27.74 8.31
CA ALA A 51 5.70 27.86 7.39
C ALA A 51 5.79 26.88 6.21
N GLY A 52 7.01 26.56 5.75
CA GLY A 52 7.24 25.54 4.72
C GLY A 52 6.93 24.11 5.16
N GLU A 53 7.13 23.76 6.43
CA GLU A 53 6.82 22.43 6.97
C GLU A 53 5.30 22.21 7.07
N GLU A 54 4.56 23.23 7.50
CA GLU A 54 3.10 23.19 7.57
C GLU A 54 2.46 23.01 6.18
N VAL A 55 2.97 23.72 5.16
CA VAL A 55 2.51 23.56 3.77
C VAL A 55 2.75 22.14 3.26
N LEU A 56 3.93 21.56 3.51
CA LEU A 56 4.25 20.19 3.10
C LEU A 56 3.32 19.16 3.77
N HIS A 57 3.02 19.33 5.07
CA HIS A 57 2.08 18.47 5.76
C HIS A 57 0.65 18.58 5.18
N GLN A 58 0.22 19.80 4.84
CA GLN A 58 -1.08 20.02 4.23
C GLN A 58 -1.17 19.38 2.83
N GLU A 59 -0.13 19.51 2.01
CA GLU A 59 -0.05 18.91 0.68
C GLU A 59 -0.11 17.37 0.78
N LEU A 60 0.69 16.76 1.66
CA LEU A 60 0.71 15.31 1.87
C LEU A 60 -0.65 14.78 2.34
N SER A 61 -1.33 15.53 3.21
CA SER A 61 -2.68 15.18 3.66
C SER A 61 -3.71 15.25 2.52
N SER A 62 -3.56 16.22 1.61
CA SER A 62 -4.43 16.42 0.46
C SER A 62 -4.17 15.34 -0.60
N GLU A 63 -2.91 15.03 -0.86
CA GLU A 63 -2.48 13.94 -1.75
C GLU A 63 -3.00 12.59 -1.26
N LYS A 64 -2.86 12.29 0.04
CA LYS A 64 -3.36 11.03 0.62
C LYS A 64 -4.87 10.87 0.43
N LYS A 65 -5.63 11.96 0.60
CA LYS A 65 -7.08 11.97 0.34
C LYS A 65 -7.38 11.76 -1.14
N GLY A 66 -6.68 12.48 -2.02
CA GLY A 66 -6.83 12.35 -3.47
C GLY A 66 -6.53 10.93 -3.96
N SER A 67 -5.42 10.35 -3.48
CA SER A 67 -5.01 8.98 -3.77
C SER A 67 -6.05 7.95 -3.32
N ALA A 68 -6.61 8.10 -2.11
CA ALA A 68 -7.68 7.21 -1.63
C ALA A 68 -8.94 7.28 -2.51
N ILE A 69 -9.32 8.48 -2.97
CA ILE A 69 -10.45 8.68 -3.88
C ILE A 69 -10.17 8.04 -5.24
N LEU A 70 -8.97 8.25 -5.80
CA LEU A 70 -8.56 7.68 -7.07
C LEU A 70 -8.56 6.15 -7.01
N HIS A 71 -7.97 5.58 -5.97
CA HIS A 71 -7.95 4.13 -5.76
C HIS A 71 -9.36 3.54 -5.70
N LYS A 72 -10.28 4.20 -4.99
CA LYS A 72 -11.68 3.78 -4.93
C LYS A 72 -12.36 3.81 -6.31
N GLN A 73 -12.06 4.82 -7.13
CA GLN A 73 -12.57 4.90 -8.49
C GLN A 73 -12.01 3.77 -9.37
N VAL A 74 -10.70 3.54 -9.32
CA VAL A 74 -10.04 2.45 -10.07
C VAL A 74 -10.65 1.10 -9.72
N GLU A 75 -10.83 0.79 -8.43
CA GLU A 75 -11.46 -0.46 -8.01
C GLU A 75 -12.92 -0.59 -8.48
N LYS A 76 -13.69 0.50 -8.46
CA LYS A 76 -15.05 0.51 -9.00
C LYS A 76 -15.04 0.24 -10.51
N HIS A 77 -14.14 0.87 -11.25
CA HIS A 77 -14.02 0.67 -12.69
C HIS A 77 -13.57 -0.75 -13.03
N LYS A 78 -12.58 -1.30 -12.31
CA LYS A 78 -12.11 -2.68 -12.47
C LYS A 78 -13.27 -3.68 -12.36
N LYS A 79 -14.06 -3.59 -11.28
CA LYS A 79 -15.23 -4.46 -11.08
C LYS A 79 -16.27 -4.34 -12.20
N LYS A 80 -16.49 -3.12 -12.71
CA LYS A 80 -17.41 -2.89 -13.84
C LYS A 80 -16.88 -3.53 -15.11
N THR A 81 -15.59 -3.43 -15.39
CA THR A 81 -14.95 -4.02 -16.57
C THR A 81 -15.00 -5.54 -16.49
N GLU A 82 -14.68 -6.13 -15.34
CA GLU A 82 -14.74 -7.58 -15.12
C GLU A 82 -16.16 -8.13 -15.35
N ALA A 83 -17.18 -7.47 -14.80
CA ALA A 83 -18.58 -7.85 -15.04
C ALA A 83 -19.00 -7.70 -16.52
N ALA A 84 -18.50 -6.68 -17.20
CA ALA A 84 -18.78 -6.46 -18.62
C ALA A 84 -18.09 -7.53 -19.50
N GLU A 85 -16.88 -7.93 -19.15
CA GLU A 85 -16.13 -8.98 -19.83
C GLU A 85 -16.81 -10.35 -19.66
N GLU A 86 -17.24 -10.69 -18.44
CA GLU A 86 -18.00 -11.93 -18.19
C GLU A 86 -19.30 -11.97 -19.00
N ALA A 87 -20.04 -10.85 -19.05
CA ALA A 87 -21.27 -10.75 -19.85
C ALA A 87 -20.99 -10.90 -21.35
N LEU A 88 -19.86 -10.36 -21.84
CA LEU A 88 -19.43 -10.50 -23.23
C LEU A 88 -19.10 -11.96 -23.54
N THR A 89 -18.30 -12.63 -22.70
CA THR A 89 -17.96 -14.05 -22.87
C THR A 89 -19.21 -14.93 -22.87
N ARG A 90 -20.16 -14.66 -21.97
CA ARG A 90 -21.44 -15.38 -21.94
C ARG A 90 -22.23 -15.19 -23.22
N THR A 91 -22.34 -13.95 -23.71
CA THR A 91 -23.07 -13.64 -24.94
C THR A 91 -22.43 -14.30 -26.14
N GLN A 92 -21.10 -14.31 -26.21
CA GLN A 92 -20.36 -14.96 -27.28
C GLN A 92 -20.59 -16.48 -27.30
N ARG A 93 -20.56 -17.13 -26.14
CA ARG A 93 -20.91 -18.56 -26.04
C ARG A 93 -22.31 -18.85 -26.56
N GLN A 94 -23.30 -18.04 -26.17
CA GLN A 94 -24.69 -18.21 -26.62
C GLN A 94 -24.82 -18.04 -28.13
N TYR A 95 -24.07 -17.11 -28.72
CA TYR A 95 -24.05 -16.91 -30.17
C TYR A 95 -23.46 -18.12 -30.90
N GLU A 96 -22.36 -18.69 -30.40
CA GLU A 96 -21.73 -19.89 -30.97
C GLU A 96 -22.67 -21.10 -30.91
N GLU A 97 -23.34 -21.32 -29.77
CA GLU A 97 -24.32 -22.41 -29.60
C GLU A 97 -25.52 -22.25 -30.54
N LEU A 98 -26.07 -21.04 -30.68
CA LEU A 98 -27.18 -20.78 -31.58
C LEU A 98 -26.77 -21.02 -33.05
N LYS A 99 -25.55 -20.61 -33.42
CA LYS A 99 -25.02 -20.85 -34.75
C LYS A 99 -24.87 -22.35 -35.03
N GLU A 100 -24.38 -23.13 -34.08
CA GLU A 100 -24.28 -24.59 -34.21
C GLU A 100 -25.65 -25.23 -34.41
N GLN A 101 -26.66 -24.85 -33.61
CA GLN A 101 -28.03 -25.32 -33.78
C GLN A 101 -28.61 -24.97 -35.16
N GLN A 102 -28.30 -23.78 -35.67
CA GLN A 102 -28.72 -23.37 -37.01
C GLN A 102 -28.04 -24.23 -38.09
N ASP A 103 -26.74 -24.48 -37.96
CA ASP A 103 -25.97 -25.31 -38.88
C ASP A 103 -26.50 -26.77 -38.88
N GLU A 104 -26.83 -27.32 -37.71
CA GLU A 104 -27.48 -28.64 -37.57
C GLU A 104 -28.87 -28.68 -38.23
N SER A 105 -29.70 -27.66 -37.99
CA SER A 105 -31.03 -27.54 -38.60
C SER A 105 -30.94 -27.50 -40.13
N ASN A 106 -29.97 -26.75 -40.68
CA ASN A 106 -29.73 -26.69 -42.11
C ASN A 106 -29.34 -28.05 -42.69
N VAL A 107 -28.48 -28.81 -42.00
CA VAL A 107 -28.08 -30.16 -42.41
C VAL A 107 -29.28 -31.11 -42.43
N ILE A 108 -30.15 -31.06 -41.41
CA ILE A 108 -31.35 -31.89 -41.35
C ILE A 108 -32.32 -31.53 -42.49
N LEU A 109 -32.55 -30.25 -42.73
CA LEU A 109 -33.40 -29.78 -43.83
C LEU A 109 -32.89 -30.28 -45.19
N MET A 110 -31.58 -30.18 -45.45
CA MET A 110 -30.98 -30.68 -46.69
C MET A 110 -31.19 -32.18 -46.86
N LYS A 111 -31.07 -32.97 -45.79
CA LYS A 111 -31.37 -34.41 -45.84
C LYS A 111 -32.83 -34.66 -46.26
N PHE A 112 -33.79 -33.97 -45.64
CA PHE A 112 -35.20 -34.10 -46.00
C PHE A 112 -35.52 -33.68 -47.44
N LEU A 113 -34.93 -32.58 -47.92
CA LEU A 113 -35.13 -32.13 -49.29
C LEU A 113 -34.60 -33.16 -50.30
N ASN A 114 -33.42 -33.73 -50.05
CA ASN A 114 -32.83 -34.77 -50.90
C ASN A 114 -33.61 -36.09 -50.86
N LEU A 115 -34.27 -36.42 -49.75
CA LEU A 115 -35.16 -37.59 -49.63
C LEU A 115 -36.48 -37.39 -50.40
N ASN A 116 -36.93 -36.15 -50.54
CA ASN A 116 -38.20 -35.78 -51.19
C ASN A 116 -38.07 -35.44 -52.68
N THR A 117 -36.89 -35.63 -53.29
CA THR A 117 -36.78 -35.72 -54.75
C THR A 117 -37.00 -37.20 -55.15
N PRO A 118 -38.23 -37.65 -55.45
CA PRO A 118 -38.42 -38.96 -56.06
C PRO A 118 -37.62 -38.95 -57.35
N GLY A 119 -36.78 -39.97 -57.53
CA GLY A 119 -35.87 -40.06 -58.65
C GLY A 119 -36.57 -39.75 -59.96
N THR A 120 -36.24 -38.60 -60.55
CA THR A 120 -36.23 -38.46 -62.00
C THR A 120 -35.00 -39.23 -62.53
N PHE A 121 -34.87 -40.49 -62.15
CA PHE A 121 -34.21 -41.50 -62.96
C PHE A 121 -35.25 -41.93 -63.99
N SER A 122 -35.55 -41.03 -64.92
CA SER A 122 -36.09 -41.43 -66.21
C SER A 122 -34.91 -42.02 -66.98
N GLN A 123 -34.77 -43.33 -66.92
CA GLN A 123 -33.95 -44.14 -67.82
C GLN A 123 -34.91 -44.80 -68.83
N PRO A 124 -34.48 -45.17 -70.06
CA PRO A 124 -33.48 -44.61 -70.96
C PRO A 124 -34.08 -43.71 -72.07
#